data_AF-A0ABD3V164-F1
#
_entry.id   AF-A0ABD3V164-F1
#
_cell.length_a   1.000
_cell.length_b   1.000
_cell.length_c   1.000
_cell.angle_alpha   90.00
_cell.angle_beta   90.00
_cell.angle_gamma   90.00
#
_symmetry.space_group_name_H-M   'P 1'
#
loop_
_entity.id
_entity.type
_entity.pdbx_description
1 polymer ?
#
loop_
_entity_poly.entity_id
_entity_poly.type
_entity_poly.pdbx_seq_one_letter_code
_entity_poly.pdbx_strand_id
1 'polypeptide(L)'
;MLGSFPICVHCDSCIKTSACSCIFENGSYIDLSPLNSAGPYPRFKDVREMTGGAWDSWNPCGAFSEGGCYNVAVCRVGPILSNMYTYYNLGTQDSAEFIADNETFAIQYAQRTDVLRFKDMLSLENKAWYSWNPCSSFTEGGCHSVAVCEIGPIVPNPDYIDLGNQGSSWFHGETGQLILSYHDPNNTRQDVLYLYCS
;
A
#
# COMPACT_ATOMS: atom_id res chain seq x y z
N MET A 1 26.73 32.82 23.04
CA MET A 1 25.45 32.24 22.60
C MET A 1 25.39 32.36 21.08
N LEU A 2 25.79 31.32 20.37
CA LEU A 2 25.72 31.27 18.91
C LEU A 2 24.41 30.57 18.55
N GLY A 3 23.41 31.36 18.15
CA GLY A 3 22.17 30.86 17.59
C GLY A 3 22.27 30.90 16.07
N SER A 4 22.39 29.74 15.43
CA SER A 4 22.06 29.57 14.02
C SER A 4 21.88 28.09 13.74
N PHE A 5 20.69 27.69 13.28
CA PHE A 5 20.50 27.00 12.01
C PHE A 5 19.02 27.19 11.61
N PRO A 6 18.71 27.93 10.53
CA PRO A 6 17.43 27.80 9.86
C PRO A 6 17.51 26.54 8.97
N ILE A 7 16.66 25.56 9.27
CA ILE A 7 16.30 24.45 8.38
C ILE A 7 14.78 24.57 8.31
N CYS A 8 14.15 24.95 7.20
CA CYS A 8 14.21 24.29 5.91
C CYS A 8 14.18 25.33 4.77
N VAL A 9 15.14 25.26 3.86
CA VAL A 9 15.03 25.95 2.57
C VAL A 9 14.31 24.98 1.66
N HIS A 10 13.02 25.25 1.43
CA HIS A 10 12.23 24.70 0.32
C HIS A 10 11.59 23.32 0.49
N CYS A 11 10.57 23.24 1.35
CA CYS A 11 9.44 22.31 1.20
C CYS A 11 8.23 22.92 1.92
N ASP A 12 7.40 23.70 1.22
CA ASP A 12 6.04 23.98 1.68
C ASP A 12 5.26 22.65 1.60
N SER A 13 5.49 21.76 2.56
CA SER A 13 4.82 20.46 2.62
C SER A 13 3.34 20.72 2.88
N CYS A 14 2.47 20.26 1.98
CA CYS A 14 1.04 20.44 2.15
C CYS A 14 0.51 19.47 3.22
N ILE A 15 0.15 19.99 4.38
CA ILE A 15 -0.35 19.20 5.50
C ILE A 15 -1.77 18.74 5.16
N LYS A 16 -1.94 17.43 5.00
CA LYS A 16 -3.24 16.79 4.70
C LYS A 16 -4.27 17.16 5.78
N THR A 17 -5.37 17.80 5.38
CA THR A 17 -6.51 18.11 6.25
C THR A 17 -7.69 17.18 5.99
N SER A 18 -7.82 16.65 4.77
CA SER A 18 -8.77 15.60 4.41
C SER A 18 -8.21 14.76 3.25
N ALA A 19 -8.95 13.76 2.78
CA ALA A 19 -8.61 13.04 1.55
C ALA A 19 -8.50 13.96 0.31
N CYS A 20 -9.13 15.13 0.36
CA CYS A 20 -9.23 16.05 -0.77
C CYS A 20 -8.72 17.44 -0.52
N SER A 21 -8.12 17.69 0.63
CA SER A 21 -7.63 19.01 0.95
C SER A 21 -6.37 18.93 1.78
N CYS A 22 -5.53 19.94 1.61
CA CYS A 22 -4.34 20.14 2.39
C CYS A 22 -4.07 21.63 2.58
N ILE A 23 -3.34 21.98 3.63
CA ILE A 23 -3.00 23.36 3.98
C ILE A 23 -1.48 23.51 4.03
N PHE A 24 -0.96 24.60 3.50
CA PHE A 24 0.45 24.96 3.56
C PHE A 24 0.75 25.78 4.82
N GLU A 25 2.01 25.83 5.23
CA GLU A 25 2.43 26.61 6.40
C GLU A 25 2.12 28.11 6.27
N ASN A 26 2.12 28.63 5.04
CA ASN A 26 1.76 30.01 4.73
C ASN A 26 0.24 30.30 4.82
N GLY A 27 -0.58 29.30 5.15
CA GLY A 27 -2.04 29.43 5.32
C GLY A 27 -2.85 29.30 4.03
N SER A 28 -2.22 29.24 2.86
CA SER A 28 -2.90 28.85 1.63
C SER A 28 -3.31 27.37 1.68
N TYR A 29 -4.33 26.98 0.92
CA TYR A 29 -4.85 25.63 0.93
C TYR A 29 -5.22 25.16 -0.48
N ILE A 30 -5.22 23.85 -0.66
CA ILE A 30 -5.75 23.19 -1.84
C ILE A 30 -7.01 22.45 -1.42
N ASP A 31 -8.06 22.63 -2.22
CA ASP A 31 -9.34 21.94 -2.06
C ASP A 31 -9.75 21.33 -3.39
N LEU A 32 -9.73 20.00 -3.44
CA LEU A 32 -10.13 19.19 -4.57
C LEU A 32 -11.60 18.78 -4.50
N SER A 33 -12.35 19.17 -3.45
CA SER A 33 -13.78 18.87 -3.31
C SER A 33 -14.63 19.21 -4.56
N PRO A 34 -14.35 20.29 -5.31
CA PRO A 34 -15.05 20.56 -6.57
C PRO A 34 -14.85 19.50 -7.66
N LEU A 35 -13.81 18.68 -7.56
CA LEU A 35 -13.52 17.56 -8.46
C LEU A 35 -14.22 16.27 -8.03
N ASN A 36 -14.91 16.25 -6.90
CA ASN A 36 -15.65 15.06 -6.49
C ASN A 36 -16.78 14.74 -7.48
N SER A 37 -17.06 13.46 -7.68
CA SER A 37 -18.28 13.05 -8.37
C SER A 37 -19.49 13.21 -7.45
N ALA A 38 -20.68 13.37 -8.03
CA ALA A 38 -21.94 13.53 -7.27
C ALA A 38 -22.54 12.18 -6.80
N GLY A 39 -21.77 11.10 -6.70
CA GLY A 39 -22.29 9.76 -6.39
C GLY A 39 -21.21 8.67 -6.26
N PRO A 40 -21.59 7.38 -6.24
CA PRO A 40 -20.67 6.26 -6.00
C PRO A 40 -19.82 5.88 -7.24
N TYR A 41 -19.55 6.84 -8.12
CA TYR A 41 -18.91 6.64 -9.42
C TYR A 41 -17.55 7.33 -9.48
N PRO A 42 -16.59 6.81 -10.25
CA PRO A 42 -15.34 7.52 -10.50
C PRO A 42 -15.62 8.86 -11.18
N ARG A 43 -14.89 9.91 -10.81
CA ARG A 43 -14.98 11.22 -11.48
C ARG A 43 -14.40 11.13 -12.90
N PHE A 44 -13.26 10.46 -13.00
CA PHE A 44 -12.54 10.22 -14.23
C PHE A 44 -12.61 8.72 -14.46
N LYS A 45 -13.35 8.30 -15.49
CA LYS A 45 -13.64 6.89 -15.74
C LYS A 45 -12.88 6.42 -16.98
N ASP A 46 -12.32 5.22 -16.92
CA ASP A 46 -11.69 4.51 -18.04
C ASP A 46 -10.67 5.37 -18.81
N VAL A 47 -9.87 6.15 -18.10
CA VAL A 47 -8.84 6.98 -18.73
C VAL A 47 -7.70 6.06 -19.17
N ARG A 48 -7.46 6.04 -20.48
CA ARG A 48 -6.53 5.12 -21.09
C ARG A 48 -5.08 5.49 -20.76
N GLU A 49 -4.31 4.51 -20.31
CA GLU A 49 -2.86 4.65 -20.18
C GLU A 49 -2.24 4.78 -21.58
N MET A 50 -1.29 5.72 -21.73
CA MET A 50 -0.71 6.04 -23.04
C MET A 50 0.04 4.87 -23.68
N THR A 51 0.58 3.94 -22.88
CA THR A 51 1.55 2.93 -23.34
C THR A 51 1.17 1.48 -23.03
N GLY A 52 0.39 1.19 -21.98
CA GLY A 52 0.19 -0.18 -21.49
C GLY A 52 -1.17 -0.82 -21.79
N GLY A 53 -2.08 -0.13 -22.48
CA GLY A 53 -3.40 -0.66 -22.82
C GLY A 53 -4.32 -0.90 -21.62
N ALA A 54 -3.91 -0.47 -20.42
CA ALA A 54 -4.74 -0.41 -19.23
C ALA A 54 -5.61 0.85 -19.23
N TRP A 55 -6.66 0.83 -18.41
CA TRP A 55 -7.51 1.98 -18.14
C TRP A 55 -7.54 2.25 -16.65
N ASP A 56 -7.47 3.53 -16.27
CA ASP A 56 -7.55 3.96 -14.88
C ASP A 56 -8.84 4.75 -14.67
N SER A 57 -9.56 4.38 -13.62
CA SER A 57 -10.68 5.13 -13.07
C SER A 57 -10.28 5.73 -11.72
N TRP A 58 -10.59 6.99 -11.46
CA TRP A 58 -10.31 7.60 -10.16
C TRP A 58 -11.33 8.66 -9.72
N ASN A 59 -11.43 8.83 -8.41
CA ASN A 59 -12.17 9.92 -7.78
C ASN A 59 -11.40 10.41 -6.54
N PRO A 60 -10.93 11.67 -6.53
CA PRO A 60 -10.08 12.13 -5.45
C PRO A 60 -10.74 12.15 -4.07
N CYS A 61 -12.04 12.48 -4.02
CA CYS A 61 -12.70 12.82 -2.74
C CYS A 61 -13.70 11.80 -2.28
N GLY A 62 -14.32 11.09 -3.23
CA GLY A 62 -15.36 10.10 -2.94
C GLY A 62 -14.88 8.71 -3.31
N ALA A 63 -15.09 7.76 -2.42
CA ALA A 63 -14.90 6.35 -2.73
C ALA A 63 -15.87 5.92 -3.83
N PHE A 64 -15.41 5.05 -4.73
CA PHE A 64 -16.25 4.43 -5.75
C PHE A 64 -15.98 2.92 -5.84
N SER A 65 -16.89 2.21 -6.51
CA SER A 65 -16.70 0.79 -6.81
C SER A 65 -16.89 0.54 -8.31
N GLU A 66 -16.02 -0.29 -8.88
CA GLU A 66 -16.03 -0.64 -10.30
C GLU A 66 -15.42 -2.03 -10.52
N GLY A 67 -16.20 -2.94 -11.11
CA GLY A 67 -15.75 -4.32 -11.33
C GLY A 67 -15.29 -4.99 -10.03
N GLY A 68 -14.01 -5.35 -9.97
CA GLY A 68 -13.36 -5.94 -8.80
C GLY A 68 -12.76 -4.94 -7.79
N CYS A 69 -12.85 -3.63 -8.04
CA CYS A 69 -12.43 -2.61 -7.09
C CYS A 69 -13.62 -2.13 -6.26
N TYR A 70 -13.48 -2.12 -4.93
CA TYR A 70 -14.54 -1.71 -4.00
C TYR A 70 -14.07 -0.62 -3.06
N ASN A 71 -14.85 0.45 -2.93
CA ASN A 71 -14.57 1.61 -2.07
C ASN A 71 -13.15 2.19 -2.24
N VAL A 72 -12.73 2.40 -3.50
CA VAL A 72 -11.37 2.87 -3.84
C VAL A 72 -11.36 4.33 -4.28
N ALA A 73 -10.17 4.93 -4.26
CA ALA A 73 -9.88 6.22 -4.91
C ALA A 73 -9.37 6.04 -6.34
N VAL A 74 -8.69 4.93 -6.62
CA VAL A 74 -8.16 4.60 -7.94
C VAL A 74 -8.33 3.10 -8.22
N CYS A 75 -8.87 2.78 -9.39
CA CYS A 75 -9.00 1.43 -9.91
C CYS A 75 -8.34 1.34 -11.28
N ARG A 76 -7.47 0.35 -11.49
CA ARG A 76 -6.85 0.05 -12.78
C ARG A 76 -7.46 -1.21 -13.38
N VAL A 77 -7.83 -1.14 -14.65
CA VAL A 77 -8.33 -2.24 -15.45
C VAL A 77 -7.24 -2.65 -16.44
N GLY A 78 -6.65 -3.83 -16.24
CA GLY A 78 -5.60 -4.38 -17.10
C GLY A 78 -6.10 -5.56 -17.94
N PRO A 79 -5.64 -5.73 -19.20
CA PRO A 79 -5.94 -6.92 -19.98
C PRO A 79 -5.17 -8.14 -19.45
N ILE A 80 -5.84 -9.31 -19.38
CA ILE A 80 -5.21 -10.61 -19.06
C ILE A 80 -5.01 -11.43 -20.35
N LEU A 81 -6.09 -11.58 -21.12
CA LEU A 81 -6.18 -12.28 -22.40
C LEU A 81 -7.18 -11.52 -23.28
N SER A 82 -7.32 -11.88 -24.56
CA SER A 82 -8.32 -11.26 -25.45
C SER A 82 -9.72 -11.31 -24.81
N ASN A 83 -10.28 -10.13 -24.50
CA ASN A 83 -11.58 -9.92 -23.83
C ASN A 83 -11.66 -10.34 -22.34
N MET A 84 -10.53 -10.55 -21.66
CA MET A 84 -10.49 -10.73 -20.21
C MET A 84 -9.77 -9.57 -19.54
N TYR A 85 -10.41 -9.00 -18.52
CA TYR A 85 -9.88 -7.89 -17.75
C TYR A 85 -9.70 -8.31 -16.29
N THR A 86 -8.67 -7.75 -15.66
CA THR A 86 -8.45 -7.81 -14.21
C THR A 86 -8.50 -6.40 -13.64
N TYR A 87 -8.96 -6.29 -12.41
CA TYR A 87 -9.15 -5.04 -11.69
C TYR A 87 -8.15 -4.97 -10.55
N TYR A 88 -7.41 -3.86 -10.48
CA TYR A 88 -6.40 -3.60 -9.47
C TYR A 88 -6.80 -2.36 -8.67
N ASN A 89 -6.99 -2.52 -7.36
CA ASN A 89 -7.10 -1.39 -6.45
C ASN A 89 -5.73 -0.72 -6.34
N LEU A 90 -5.62 0.55 -6.75
CA LEU A 90 -4.37 1.32 -6.66
C LEU A 90 -4.35 2.30 -5.49
N GLY A 91 -5.41 2.34 -4.67
CA GLY A 91 -5.44 3.12 -3.44
C GLY A 91 -6.81 3.58 -3.01
N THR A 92 -6.89 4.07 -1.78
CA THR A 92 -8.08 4.60 -1.12
C THR A 92 -7.86 6.08 -0.80
N GLN A 93 -8.92 6.78 -0.41
CA GLN A 93 -8.85 8.18 0.03
C GLN A 93 -7.89 8.37 1.22
N ASP A 94 -7.77 7.35 2.06
CA ASP A 94 -6.86 7.35 3.19
C ASP A 94 -5.40 7.35 2.73
N SER A 95 -5.08 6.69 1.60
CA SER A 95 -3.75 6.62 1.01
C SER A 95 -3.30 7.83 0.23
N ALA A 96 -4.16 8.84 0.09
CA ALA A 96 -3.82 10.07 -0.58
C ALA A 96 -2.67 10.79 0.13
N GLU A 97 -1.61 11.07 -0.62
CA GLU A 97 -0.50 11.95 -0.25
C GLU A 97 -0.43 13.12 -1.22
N PHE A 98 -0.20 14.31 -0.67
CA PHE A 98 -0.13 15.55 -1.43
C PHE A 98 1.32 15.92 -1.68
N ILE A 99 1.69 15.93 -2.95
CA ILE A 99 3.04 16.30 -3.41
C ILE A 99 2.89 17.66 -4.08
N ALA A 100 3.52 18.66 -3.47
CA ALA A 100 3.54 20.02 -4.00
C ALA A 100 5.00 20.45 -4.15
N ASP A 101 5.36 20.85 -5.36
CA ASP A 101 6.58 21.60 -5.65
C ASP A 101 6.22 22.95 -6.28
N ASN A 102 7.22 23.71 -6.73
CA ASN A 102 7.01 25.07 -7.25
C ASN A 102 6.19 25.11 -8.55
N GLU A 103 6.08 24.01 -9.28
CA GLU A 103 5.53 23.97 -10.63
C GLU A 103 4.37 22.98 -10.76
N THR A 104 4.32 22.00 -9.87
CA THR A 104 3.43 20.86 -9.95
C THR A 104 2.78 20.59 -8.61
N PHE A 105 1.48 20.35 -8.69
CA PHE A 105 0.73 19.72 -7.62
C PHE A 105 0.27 18.35 -8.10
N ALA A 106 0.56 17.33 -7.31
CA ALA A 106 0.12 15.98 -7.55
C ALA A 106 -0.51 15.41 -6.27
N ILE A 107 -1.51 14.56 -6.47
CA ILE A 107 -2.02 13.68 -5.44
C ILE A 107 -1.60 12.26 -5.82
N GLN A 108 -0.85 11.62 -4.93
CA GLN A 108 -0.45 10.24 -5.08
C GLN A 108 -1.35 9.37 -4.24
N TYR A 109 -1.81 8.27 -4.82
CA TYR A 109 -2.45 7.19 -4.07
C TYR A 109 -1.47 6.05 -4.05
N ALA A 110 -1.10 5.62 -2.86
CA ALA A 110 -0.52 4.30 -2.70
C ALA A 110 -1.66 3.29 -2.69
N GLN A 111 -1.42 2.09 -3.19
CA GLN A 111 -2.22 0.96 -2.77
C GLN A 111 -1.98 0.79 -1.27
N ARG A 112 -2.75 1.51 -0.43
CA ARG A 112 -2.98 1.06 0.94
C ARG A 112 -3.74 -0.24 0.77
N THR A 113 -2.99 -1.31 0.67
CA THR A 113 -3.30 -2.42 1.55
C THR A 113 -3.36 -1.75 2.93
N ASP A 114 -4.49 -1.77 3.62
CA ASP A 114 -4.65 -1.08 4.92
C ASP A 114 -3.81 -1.72 6.04
N VAL A 115 -2.77 -2.41 5.59
CA VAL A 115 -1.64 -2.95 6.24
C VAL A 115 -0.59 -3.14 5.15
N LEU A 116 0.58 -2.53 5.29
CA LEU A 116 1.74 -2.77 4.41
C LEU A 116 2.05 -4.27 4.38
N ARG A 117 1.39 -4.99 3.47
CA ARG A 117 1.58 -6.41 3.27
C ARG A 117 2.47 -6.58 2.05
N PHE A 118 3.67 -7.08 2.29
CA PHE A 118 4.52 -7.56 1.23
C PHE A 118 3.91 -8.86 0.75
N LYS A 119 3.59 -8.94 -0.53
CA LYS A 119 2.90 -10.08 -1.12
C LYS A 119 3.80 -10.71 -2.17
N ASP A 120 3.82 -12.04 -2.22
CA ASP A 120 4.52 -12.82 -3.24
C ASP A 120 6.00 -12.42 -3.38
N MET A 121 6.70 -12.31 -2.26
CA MET A 121 8.15 -12.15 -2.20
C MET A 121 8.83 -13.49 -2.43
N LEU A 122 9.52 -13.66 -3.55
CA LEU A 122 10.25 -14.89 -3.85
C LEU A 122 11.52 -15.00 -3.00
N SER A 123 11.63 -16.03 -2.18
CA SER A 123 12.90 -16.42 -1.58
C SER A 123 13.72 -17.22 -2.59
N LEU A 124 14.92 -16.72 -2.90
CA LEU A 124 15.83 -17.37 -3.84
C LEU A 124 16.46 -18.65 -3.27
N GLU A 125 16.45 -18.80 -1.94
CA GLU A 125 17.09 -19.93 -1.25
C GLU A 125 16.23 -21.19 -1.32
N ASN A 126 14.95 -21.07 -0.95
CA ASN A 126 14.02 -22.21 -0.91
C ASN A 126 13.01 -22.23 -2.05
N LYS A 127 13.04 -21.22 -2.95
CA LYS A 127 12.13 -21.07 -4.09
C LYS A 127 10.65 -21.00 -3.69
N ALA A 128 10.36 -20.64 -2.45
CA ALA A 128 9.01 -20.39 -1.96
C ALA A 128 8.66 -18.90 -2.07
N TRP A 129 7.37 -18.61 -2.12
CA TRP A 129 6.85 -17.25 -2.10
C TRP A 129 6.40 -16.91 -0.68
N TYR A 130 6.62 -15.66 -0.28
CA TYR A 130 6.27 -15.18 1.05
C TYR A 130 5.33 -14.01 0.95
N SER A 131 4.28 -14.05 1.76
CA SER A 131 3.48 -12.88 2.08
C SER A 131 3.67 -12.54 3.55
N TRP A 132 3.93 -11.29 3.87
CA TRP A 132 4.09 -10.85 5.25
C TRP A 132 3.39 -9.52 5.49
N ASN A 133 2.91 -9.34 6.72
CA ASN A 133 2.17 -8.19 7.16
C ASN A 133 2.40 -7.92 8.67
N PRO A 134 3.29 -6.97 9.02
CA PRO A 134 3.70 -6.83 10.39
C PRO A 134 2.66 -6.12 11.27
N CYS A 135 1.78 -5.31 10.66
CA CYS A 135 0.92 -4.40 11.41
C CYS A 135 -0.52 -4.91 11.57
N SER A 136 -0.96 -5.94 10.85
CA SER A 136 -2.29 -6.54 10.98
C SER A 136 -2.37 -7.92 10.35
N SER A 137 -3.30 -8.73 10.84
CA SER A 137 -3.51 -10.09 10.34
C SER A 137 -4.06 -10.09 8.91
N PHE A 138 -3.72 -11.10 8.12
CA PHE A 138 -4.32 -11.35 6.81
C PHE A 138 -4.68 -12.83 6.61
N THR A 139 -5.42 -13.10 5.54
CA THR A 139 -5.74 -14.46 5.08
C THR A 139 -5.31 -14.61 3.62
N GLU A 140 -4.68 -15.75 3.31
CA GLU A 140 -4.21 -16.09 1.97
C GLU A 140 -4.10 -17.61 1.82
N GLY A 141 -4.86 -18.17 0.87
CA GLY A 141 -4.91 -19.62 0.68
C GLY A 141 -5.26 -20.35 1.98
N GLY A 142 -4.37 -21.24 2.43
CA GLY A 142 -4.51 -21.98 3.69
C GLY A 142 -4.01 -21.25 4.94
N CYS A 143 -3.43 -20.05 4.81
CA CYS A 143 -3.01 -19.24 5.94
C CYS A 143 -4.16 -18.33 6.41
N HIS A 144 -4.57 -18.43 7.67
CA HIS A 144 -5.70 -17.69 8.23
C HIS A 144 -5.29 -16.85 9.44
N SER A 145 -5.62 -15.55 9.42
CA SER A 145 -5.31 -14.61 10.49
C SER A 145 -3.82 -14.56 10.87
N VAL A 146 -2.95 -14.61 9.86
CA VAL A 146 -1.49 -14.67 10.03
C VAL A 146 -0.84 -13.30 9.82
N ALA A 147 0.39 -13.16 10.31
CA ALA A 147 1.32 -12.07 10.01
C ALA A 147 2.32 -12.48 8.92
N VAL A 148 2.59 -13.78 8.75
CA VAL A 148 3.49 -14.30 7.72
C VAL A 148 2.93 -15.61 7.17
N CYS A 149 2.92 -15.75 5.85
CA CYS A 149 2.52 -16.96 5.14
C CYS A 149 3.59 -17.33 4.11
N GLU A 150 4.06 -18.56 4.17
CA GLU A 150 4.87 -19.17 3.11
C GLU A 150 3.97 -19.95 2.15
N ILE A 151 4.25 -19.79 0.86
CA ILE A 151 3.51 -20.39 -0.25
C ILE A 151 4.51 -21.26 -1.02
N GLY A 152 4.27 -22.57 -0.96
CA GLY A 152 5.12 -23.58 -1.58
C GLY A 152 5.20 -23.43 -3.11
N PRO A 153 6.28 -23.94 -3.74
CA PRO A 153 6.53 -23.77 -5.17
C PRO A 153 5.60 -24.59 -6.08
N ILE A 154 4.75 -25.46 -5.53
CA ILE A 154 3.97 -26.43 -6.30
C ILE A 154 2.75 -25.73 -6.91
N VAL A 155 2.67 -25.68 -8.24
CA VAL A 155 1.49 -25.23 -9.00
C VAL A 155 0.89 -26.47 -9.68
N PRO A 156 -0.44 -26.69 -9.66
CA PRO A 156 -1.52 -25.75 -9.32
C PRO A 156 -1.94 -25.69 -7.85
N ASN A 157 -1.45 -26.59 -7.00
CA ASN A 157 -1.87 -26.68 -5.60
C ASN A 157 -0.68 -26.37 -4.68
N PRO A 158 -0.41 -25.09 -4.41
CA PRO A 158 0.67 -24.71 -3.50
C PRO A 158 0.29 -25.08 -2.07
N ASP A 159 1.28 -25.56 -1.33
CA ASP A 159 1.17 -25.70 0.11
C ASP A 159 1.22 -24.31 0.76
N TYR A 160 0.38 -24.08 1.76
CA TYR A 160 0.38 -22.83 2.52
C TYR A 160 0.81 -23.14 3.95
N ILE A 161 1.82 -22.42 4.42
CA ILE A 161 2.43 -22.64 5.73
C ILE A 161 2.29 -21.36 6.55
N ASP A 162 1.59 -21.47 7.67
CA ASP A 162 1.50 -20.42 8.69
C ASP A 162 2.84 -20.30 9.41
N LEU A 163 3.46 -19.12 9.32
CA LEU A 163 4.74 -18.81 9.97
C LEU A 163 4.58 -17.88 11.19
N GLY A 164 3.35 -17.56 11.57
CA GLY A 164 3.04 -16.81 12.78
C GLY A 164 2.07 -15.68 12.56
N ASN A 165 1.57 -15.14 13.67
CA ASN A 165 0.64 -14.01 13.72
C ASN A 165 1.21 -12.88 14.60
N GLN A 166 0.50 -11.77 14.72
CA GLN A 166 0.98 -10.62 15.50
C GLN A 166 1.18 -10.97 16.98
N GLY A 167 0.41 -11.91 17.52
CA GLY A 167 0.56 -12.40 18.89
C GLY A 167 1.78 -13.29 19.11
N SER A 168 2.35 -13.88 18.05
CA SER A 168 3.63 -14.59 18.11
C SER A 168 4.81 -13.71 17.74
N SER A 169 4.63 -12.39 17.60
CA SER A 169 5.71 -11.47 17.24
C SER A 169 6.55 -11.04 18.44
N TRP A 170 7.86 -10.84 18.23
CA TRP A 170 8.71 -10.14 19.17
C TRP A 170 9.83 -9.38 18.47
N PHE A 171 10.25 -8.29 19.09
CA PHE A 171 11.38 -7.49 18.63
C PHE A 171 12.62 -7.85 19.45
N HIS A 172 13.77 -7.94 18.77
CA HIS A 172 15.07 -7.95 19.43
C HIS A 172 16.04 -7.05 18.69
N GLY A 173 16.96 -6.42 19.44
CA GLY A 173 17.97 -5.54 18.90
C GLY A 173 19.34 -6.18 18.96
N GLU A 174 20.03 -6.24 17.83
CA GLU A 174 21.44 -6.62 17.77
C GLU A 174 22.22 -5.52 17.05
N THR A 175 23.19 -4.90 17.74
CA THR A 175 24.18 -3.96 17.17
C THR A 175 23.64 -3.00 16.10
N GLY A 176 22.71 -2.11 16.47
CA GLY A 176 22.19 -1.08 15.57
C GLY A 176 21.17 -1.57 14.54
N GLN A 177 20.78 -2.84 14.61
CA GLN A 177 19.73 -3.43 13.79
C GLN A 177 18.52 -3.79 14.66
N LEU A 178 17.33 -3.45 14.17
CA LEU A 178 16.07 -3.89 14.77
C LEU A 178 15.61 -5.14 14.02
N ILE A 179 15.34 -6.20 14.76
CA ILE A 179 14.89 -7.48 14.21
C ILE A 179 13.49 -7.77 14.73
N LEU A 180 12.61 -8.14 13.82
CA LEU A 180 11.23 -8.54 14.08
C LEU A 180 11.08 -10.01 13.71
N SER A 181 10.71 -10.85 14.68
CA SER A 181 10.55 -12.28 14.47
C SER A 181 9.12 -12.74 14.71
N TYR A 182 8.74 -13.83 14.03
CA TYR A 182 7.47 -14.55 14.19
C TYR A 182 7.73 -16.03 14.41
N HIS A 183 6.88 -16.68 15.19
CA HIS A 183 6.88 -18.13 15.34
C HIS A 183 5.57 -18.74 14.84
N ASP A 184 5.68 -19.91 14.21
CA ASP A 184 4.53 -20.72 13.85
C ASP A 184 3.79 -21.23 15.11
N PRO A 185 2.52 -21.65 14.99
CA PRO A 185 1.75 -22.12 16.14
C PRO A 185 2.40 -23.27 16.94
N ASN A 186 3.28 -24.06 16.33
CA ASN A 186 3.94 -25.19 16.96
C ASN A 186 5.36 -24.88 17.48
N ASN A 187 5.85 -23.65 17.34
CA ASN A 187 7.24 -23.24 17.63
C ASN A 187 8.31 -24.13 16.95
N THR A 188 8.00 -24.63 15.76
CA THR A 188 8.90 -25.44 14.92
C THR A 188 9.57 -24.62 13.83
N ARG A 189 9.02 -23.46 13.49
CA ARG A 189 9.49 -22.56 12.44
C ARG A 189 9.52 -21.12 12.98
N GLN A 190 10.42 -20.34 12.39
CA GLN A 190 10.59 -18.94 12.69
C GLN A 190 10.80 -18.18 11.39
N ASP A 191 10.14 -17.02 11.28
CA ASP A 191 10.46 -16.03 10.25
C ASP A 191 11.13 -14.82 10.91
N VAL A 192 12.12 -14.24 10.24
CA VAL A 192 12.96 -13.16 10.78
C VAL A 192 13.07 -12.04 9.76
N LEU A 193 12.60 -10.86 10.15
CA LEU A 193 12.66 -9.64 9.35
C LEU A 193 13.68 -8.67 9.92
N TYR A 194 14.65 -8.30 9.08
CA TYR A 194 15.68 -7.33 9.42
C TYR A 194 15.24 -5.93 9.00
N LEU A 195 15.13 -5.02 9.96
CA LEU A 195 14.72 -3.64 9.73
C LEU A 195 15.96 -2.74 9.71
N TYR A 196 16.13 -2.01 8.61
CA TYR A 196 17.22 -1.07 8.41
C TYR A 196 16.68 0.36 8.44
N CYS A 197 17.39 1.25 9.13
CA CYS A 197 17.14 2.67 9.01
C CYS A 197 17.61 3.14 7.63
N SER A 198 16.71 3.73 6.85
CA SER A 198 16.97 4.37 5.56
C SER A 198 17.11 5.88 5.69
#